data_AF-A0A7J5AIP0-F1
#
_entry.id   AF-A0A7J5AIP0-F1
#
_cell.length_a   1.000
_cell.length_b   1.000
_cell.length_c   1.000
_cell.angle_alpha   90.00
_cell.angle_beta   90.00
_cell.angle_gamma   90.00
#
_symmetry.space_group_name_H-M   'P 1'
#
loop_
_entity.id
_entity.type
_entity.pdbx_description
1 polymer ?
#
loop_
_entity_poly.entity_id
_entity_poly.type
_entity_poly.pdbx_seq_one_letter_code
_entity_poly.pdbx_strand_id
1 'polypeptide(L)'
;MDFIEFNKTNPPYSNNEIFKSIKYLLKTKDDSFRILTLISHFVEYISDENLLKSTLKLFEGIDFLTNKLETTNITFVGNIEYSDAEKIKITAVTNSLILSNELHIKFFSPYINISEIPELKLILNNGIIEHNSHEIEKWIKRNTFKSVVNTFMELPFLRDKENEIKKLIQSIAEIDYLNETDTFSNEIKYLNTIKHNLFEQIPLSTPNPENEENKMYFKVGLLFAQKKIFSKIVVKDKYKTTKYCYIDEVFDNPSQLSKHLNLTRQYINDSFNNANTKHNIFKNFKQLKNIIDYCNKNTITIDPEFSNKYSILIENKQ
;
A
#
# COMPACT_ATOMS: atom_id res chain seq x y z
N MET A 1 -28.35 -4.36 0.03
CA MET A 1 -28.22 -4.87 1.41
C MET A 1 -27.33 -6.10 1.36
N ASP A 2 -26.22 -6.02 2.09
CA ASP A 2 -25.21 -7.07 2.21
C ASP A 2 -25.34 -7.76 3.57
N PHE A 3 -24.69 -8.91 3.70
CA PHE A 3 -24.85 -9.82 4.84
C PHE A 3 -23.50 -10.31 5.35
N ILE A 4 -23.30 -10.28 6.67
CA ILE A 4 -22.14 -10.85 7.35
C ILE A 4 -22.59 -11.89 8.37
N GLU A 5 -22.20 -13.15 8.16
CA GLU A 5 -22.39 -14.23 9.14
C GLU A 5 -21.19 -14.26 10.11
N PHE A 6 -21.39 -13.94 11.40
CA PHE A 6 -20.30 -13.96 12.39
C PHE A 6 -20.09 -15.33 13.07
N ASN A 7 -21.00 -16.26 12.80
CA ASN A 7 -21.05 -17.59 13.44
C ASN A 7 -20.36 -18.72 12.66
N LYS A 8 -19.94 -18.50 11.40
CA LYS A 8 -19.55 -19.62 10.50
C LYS A 8 -18.10 -19.69 10.04
N THR A 9 -17.21 -18.81 10.50
CA THR A 9 -15.81 -18.86 10.06
C THR A 9 -14.86 -18.68 11.22
N ASN A 10 -13.80 -19.50 11.24
CA ASN A 10 -12.59 -19.12 11.92
C ASN A 10 -12.14 -17.79 11.29
N PRO A 11 -11.89 -16.74 12.09
CA PRO A 11 -11.45 -15.48 11.53
C PRO A 11 -10.17 -15.73 10.72
N PRO A 12 -10.01 -15.07 9.56
CA PRO A 12 -8.84 -15.25 8.70
C PRO A 12 -7.53 -14.84 9.39
N TYR A 13 -7.61 -14.13 10.52
CA TYR A 13 -6.48 -13.62 11.28
C TYR A 13 -6.64 -13.92 12.78
N SER A 14 -5.54 -14.24 13.45
CA SER A 14 -5.47 -14.27 14.90
C SER A 14 -5.36 -12.86 15.50
N ASN A 15 -5.79 -12.67 16.75
CA ASN A 15 -5.66 -11.39 17.46
C ASN A 15 -4.21 -10.87 17.50
N ASN A 16 -3.21 -11.77 17.56
CA ASN A 16 -1.79 -11.39 17.54
C ASN A 16 -1.36 -10.85 16.16
N GLU A 17 -1.85 -11.43 15.07
CA GLU A 17 -1.60 -10.94 13.72
C GLU A 17 -2.26 -9.58 13.50
N ILE A 18 -3.50 -9.42 13.98
CA ILE A 18 -4.22 -8.14 13.93
C ILE A 18 -3.44 -7.06 14.71
N PHE A 19 -3.04 -7.35 15.96
CA PHE A 19 -2.27 -6.42 16.78
C PHE A 19 -0.94 -6.00 16.11
N LYS A 20 -0.19 -6.97 15.57
CA LYS A 20 1.06 -6.68 14.85
C LYS A 20 0.81 -5.82 13.60
N SER A 21 -0.27 -6.09 12.88
CA SER A 21 -0.66 -5.33 11.68
C SER A 21 -1.01 -3.89 12.02
N ILE A 22 -1.86 -3.66 13.03
CA ILE A 22 -2.20 -2.32 13.53
C ILE A 22 -0.95 -1.58 13.99
N LYS A 23 -0.08 -2.22 14.79
CA LYS A 23 1.18 -1.63 15.25
C LYS A 23 2.12 -1.28 14.11
N TYR A 24 2.15 -2.07 13.05
CA TYR A 24 2.92 -1.78 11.85
C TYR A 24 2.34 -0.57 11.12
N LEU A 25 1.03 -0.56 10.84
CA LEU A 25 0.34 0.53 10.15
C LEU A 25 0.57 1.88 10.85
N LEU A 26 0.41 1.94 12.18
CA LEU A 26 0.65 3.15 12.97
C LEU A 26 2.10 3.67 12.93
N LYS A 27 3.07 2.84 12.54
CA LYS A 27 4.49 3.24 12.41
C LYS A 27 4.86 3.63 10.98
N THR A 28 4.00 3.34 10.01
CA THR A 28 4.25 3.70 8.62
C THR A 28 4.09 5.21 8.41
N LYS A 29 4.80 5.76 7.42
CA LYS A 29 4.61 7.13 6.94
C LYS A 29 3.64 7.14 5.76
N ASP A 30 2.53 6.42 5.88
CA ASP A 30 1.48 6.41 4.87
C ASP A 30 0.42 7.48 5.19
N ASP A 31 -0.50 7.71 4.26
CA ASP A 31 -1.60 8.63 4.43
C ASP A 31 -2.53 8.18 5.59
N SER A 32 -2.92 9.14 6.43
CA SER A 32 -3.72 8.87 7.64
C SER A 32 -5.07 8.24 7.32
N PHE A 33 -5.72 8.63 6.22
CA PHE A 33 -7.00 8.04 5.82
C PHE A 33 -6.80 6.58 5.43
N ARG A 34 -5.77 6.27 4.63
CA ARG A 34 -5.45 4.88 4.26
C ARG A 34 -5.13 4.01 5.47
N ILE A 35 -4.32 4.51 6.41
CA ILE A 35 -3.99 3.80 7.65
C ILE A 35 -5.26 3.48 8.44
N LEU A 36 -6.13 4.47 8.62
CA LEU A 36 -7.35 4.32 9.41
C LEU A 36 -8.37 3.39 8.76
N THR A 37 -8.52 3.44 7.44
CA THR A 37 -9.40 2.52 6.69
C THR A 37 -8.92 1.07 6.80
N LEU A 38 -7.60 0.82 6.80
CA LEU A 38 -7.07 -0.51 7.02
C LEU A 38 -7.27 -0.98 8.46
N ILE A 39 -7.07 -0.11 9.45
CA ILE A 39 -7.32 -0.44 10.85
C ILE A 39 -8.81 -0.73 11.06
N SER A 40 -9.73 0.06 10.48
CA SER A 40 -11.17 -0.18 10.61
C SER A 40 -11.57 -1.55 10.06
N HIS A 41 -10.99 -1.96 8.92
CA HIS A 41 -11.22 -3.30 8.38
C HIS A 41 -10.70 -4.41 9.32
N PHE A 42 -9.53 -4.21 9.94
CA PHE A 42 -9.01 -5.17 10.92
C PHE A 42 -9.89 -5.32 12.17
N VAL A 43 -10.63 -4.27 12.56
CA VAL A 43 -11.53 -4.32 13.71
C VAL A 43 -12.54 -5.46 13.57
N GLU A 44 -13.05 -5.71 12.36
CA GLU A 44 -14.04 -6.77 12.07
C GLU A 44 -13.62 -8.16 12.58
N TYR A 45 -12.31 -8.42 12.58
CA TYR A 45 -11.74 -9.74 12.88
C TYR A 45 -11.27 -9.88 14.33
N ILE A 46 -11.38 -8.83 15.15
CA ILE A 46 -10.94 -8.88 16.55
C ILE A 46 -11.94 -9.70 17.36
N SER A 47 -11.42 -10.71 18.06
CA SER A 47 -12.18 -11.56 18.97
C SER A 47 -11.78 -11.42 20.44
N ASP A 48 -10.74 -10.63 20.72
CA ASP A 48 -10.31 -10.29 22.08
C ASP A 48 -10.86 -8.92 22.50
N GLU A 49 -11.59 -8.87 23.61
CA GLU A 49 -12.27 -7.67 24.09
C GLU A 49 -11.30 -6.52 24.42
N ASN A 50 -10.14 -6.84 25.00
CA ASN A 50 -9.16 -5.82 25.39
C ASN A 50 -8.49 -5.18 24.16
N LEU A 51 -8.14 -6.00 23.17
CA LEU A 51 -7.62 -5.55 21.89
C LEU A 51 -8.67 -4.71 21.14
N LEU A 52 -9.94 -5.14 21.15
CA LEU A 52 -11.04 -4.41 20.53
C LEU A 52 -11.18 -3.01 21.16
N LYS A 53 -11.35 -2.96 22.48
CA LYS A 53 -11.45 -1.68 23.23
C LYS A 53 -10.25 -0.78 22.98
N SER A 54 -9.04 -1.32 23.01
CA SER A 54 -7.81 -0.54 22.79
C SER A 54 -7.71 -0.03 21.35
N THR A 55 -8.17 -0.81 20.37
CA THR A 55 -8.16 -0.41 18.95
C THR A 55 -9.21 0.66 18.68
N LEU A 56 -10.43 0.54 19.23
CA LEU A 56 -11.48 1.55 19.09
C LEU A 56 -11.06 2.90 19.68
N LYS A 57 -10.34 2.90 20.82
CA LYS A 57 -9.76 4.12 21.41
C LYS A 57 -8.80 4.88 20.50
N LEU A 58 -8.16 4.21 19.53
CA LEU A 58 -7.32 4.90 18.55
C LEU A 58 -8.15 5.87 17.70
N PHE A 59 -9.41 5.56 17.45
CA PHE A 59 -10.31 6.40 16.66
C PHE A 59 -10.96 7.52 17.48
N GLU A 60 -11.08 7.36 18.81
CA GLU A 60 -11.52 8.43 19.71
C GLU A 60 -10.48 9.56 19.84
N GLY A 61 -9.19 9.20 19.87
CA GLY A 61 -8.09 10.15 20.00
C GLY A 61 -7.72 10.90 18.71
N ILE A 62 -8.37 10.54 17.60
CA ILE A 62 -8.20 11.18 16.31
C ILE A 62 -9.52 11.90 16.05
N ASP A 63 -9.49 13.21 15.76
CA ASP A 63 -10.68 14.07 15.52
C ASP A 63 -11.65 13.54 14.42
N PHE A 64 -11.43 12.36 13.85
CA PHE A 64 -12.21 11.70 12.81
C PHE A 64 -13.65 11.36 13.21
N LEU A 65 -13.97 11.18 14.49
CA LEU A 65 -15.31 10.81 14.92
C LEU A 65 -16.02 11.97 15.62
N THR A 66 -16.86 12.69 14.88
CA THR A 66 -17.71 13.76 15.43
C THR A 66 -18.87 13.24 16.26
N ASN A 67 -19.25 11.97 16.05
CA ASN A 67 -20.18 11.26 16.90
C ASN A 67 -19.41 10.31 17.80
N LYS A 68 -19.58 10.48 19.11
CA LYS A 68 -19.19 9.44 20.06
C LYS A 68 -19.76 8.13 19.57
N LEU A 69 -18.93 7.08 19.46
CA LEU A 69 -19.33 5.70 19.16
C LEU A 69 -20.39 5.12 20.12
N GLU A 70 -20.86 5.92 21.08
CA GLU A 70 -21.77 5.56 22.17
C GLU A 70 -23.24 5.33 21.74
N THR A 71 -23.60 5.49 20.47
CA THR A 71 -24.97 5.19 19.99
C THR A 71 -24.98 4.35 18.72
N THR A 72 -24.64 3.07 18.85
CA THR A 72 -24.91 2.05 17.83
C THR A 72 -26.43 1.81 17.71
N ASN A 73 -27.06 2.41 16.70
CA ASN A 73 -28.43 2.10 16.25
C ASN A 73 -28.48 0.75 15.51
N ILE A 74 -27.97 -0.33 16.12
CA ILE A 74 -28.20 -1.67 15.58
C ILE A 74 -29.62 -2.12 15.98
N THR A 75 -30.40 -2.54 14.98
CA THR A 75 -31.73 -3.10 15.21
C THR A 75 -31.60 -4.60 15.47
N PHE A 76 -32.02 -5.06 16.64
CA PHE A 76 -32.08 -6.48 16.97
C PHE A 76 -33.40 -7.07 16.51
N VAL A 77 -33.36 -8.12 15.70
CA VAL A 77 -34.54 -8.86 15.26
C VAL A 77 -34.66 -10.14 16.09
N GLY A 78 -35.68 -10.17 16.95
CA GLY A 78 -35.96 -11.30 17.84
C GLY A 78 -35.23 -11.24 19.18
N ASN A 79 -35.63 -12.13 20.09
CA ASN A 79 -35.04 -12.28 21.42
C ASN A 79 -34.03 -13.43 21.42
N ILE A 80 -32.87 -13.21 20.79
CA ILE A 80 -31.78 -14.19 20.78
C ILE A 80 -30.75 -13.79 21.84
N GLU A 81 -30.44 -14.71 22.74
CA GLU A 81 -29.34 -14.55 23.68
C GLU A 81 -28.01 -14.95 23.01
N TYR A 82 -27.08 -14.01 22.95
CA TYR A 82 -25.74 -14.24 22.43
C TYR A 82 -24.76 -14.48 23.58
N SER A 83 -23.82 -15.42 23.39
CA SER A 83 -22.68 -15.62 24.30
C SER A 83 -21.76 -14.40 24.32
N ASP A 84 -20.92 -14.26 25.34
CA ASP A 84 -20.00 -13.12 25.43
C ASP A 84 -19.00 -13.08 24.26
N ALA A 85 -18.56 -14.25 23.78
CA ALA A 85 -17.72 -14.34 22.59
C ALA A 85 -18.44 -13.85 21.33
N GLU A 86 -19.72 -14.16 21.16
CA GLU A 86 -20.54 -13.66 20.05
C GLU A 86 -20.79 -12.16 20.16
N LYS A 87 -21.05 -11.64 21.38
CA LYS A 87 -21.18 -10.20 21.62
C LYS A 87 -19.94 -9.45 21.17
N ILE A 88 -18.74 -9.94 21.50
CA ILE A 88 -17.48 -9.31 21.07
C ILE A 88 -17.41 -9.25 19.54
N LYS A 89 -17.74 -10.34 18.84
CA LYS A 89 -17.75 -10.38 17.37
C LYS A 89 -18.79 -9.43 16.77
N ILE A 90 -20.00 -9.39 17.32
CA ILE A 90 -21.05 -8.46 16.90
C ILE A 90 -20.55 -7.02 17.05
N THR A 91 -19.95 -6.69 18.21
CA THR A 91 -19.36 -5.36 18.44
C THR A 91 -18.23 -5.06 17.47
N ALA A 92 -17.37 -6.02 17.18
CA ALA A 92 -16.25 -5.89 16.25
C ALA A 92 -16.73 -5.57 14.81
N VAL A 93 -17.65 -6.38 14.28
CA VAL A 93 -18.20 -6.20 12.92
C VAL A 93 -18.95 -4.88 12.80
N THR A 94 -19.80 -4.56 13.78
CA THR A 94 -20.60 -3.32 13.75
C THR A 94 -19.73 -2.08 13.82
N ASN A 95 -18.70 -2.07 14.67
CA ASN A 95 -17.76 -0.96 14.74
C ASN A 95 -16.89 -0.86 13.48
N SER A 96 -16.46 -1.97 12.88
CA SER A 96 -15.77 -1.94 11.58
C SER A 96 -16.60 -1.21 10.51
N LEU A 97 -17.88 -1.57 10.39
CA LEU A 97 -18.80 -0.96 9.44
C LEU A 97 -19.03 0.53 9.73
N ILE A 98 -19.23 0.90 10.99
CA ILE A 98 -19.42 2.30 11.40
C ILE A 98 -18.17 3.12 11.09
N LEU A 99 -17.01 2.66 11.57
CA LEU A 99 -15.73 3.33 11.36
C LEU A 99 -15.45 3.52 9.87
N SER A 100 -15.65 2.48 9.05
CA SER A 100 -15.44 2.58 7.60
C SER A 100 -16.32 3.66 6.99
N ASN A 101 -17.62 3.70 7.30
CA ASN A 101 -18.51 4.74 6.77
C ASN A 101 -18.12 6.14 7.24
N GLU A 102 -17.91 6.33 8.54
CA GLU A 102 -17.54 7.63 9.11
C GLU A 102 -16.22 8.18 8.52
N LEU A 103 -15.21 7.32 8.36
CA LEU A 103 -13.95 7.69 7.72
C LEU A 103 -14.18 8.20 6.29
N HIS A 104 -14.97 7.48 5.49
CA HIS A 104 -15.26 7.87 4.11
C HIS A 104 -16.10 9.15 4.04
N ILE A 105 -17.16 9.25 4.84
CA ILE A 105 -18.00 10.46 4.90
C ILE A 105 -17.14 11.67 5.23
N LYS A 106 -16.30 11.57 6.27
CA LYS A 106 -15.45 12.69 6.68
C LYS A 106 -14.42 13.05 5.61
N PHE A 107 -13.73 12.06 5.05
CA PHE A 107 -12.70 12.30 4.03
C PHE A 107 -13.29 12.94 2.76
N PHE A 108 -14.46 12.49 2.33
CA PHE A 108 -15.12 12.99 1.13
C PHE A 108 -16.08 14.16 1.38
N SER A 109 -16.31 14.56 2.62
CA SER A 109 -17.18 15.67 3.01
C SER A 109 -16.95 16.99 2.25
N PRO A 110 -15.72 17.38 1.84
CA PRO A 110 -15.53 18.59 1.04
C PRO A 110 -16.14 18.51 -0.36
N TYR A 111 -16.45 17.30 -0.84
CA TYR A 111 -16.89 17.02 -2.21
C TYR A 111 -18.35 16.61 -2.31
N ILE A 112 -19.04 16.35 -1.20
CA ILE A 112 -20.41 15.79 -1.19
C ILE A 112 -21.32 16.57 -0.24
N ASN A 113 -22.63 16.54 -0.50
CA ASN A 113 -23.59 17.06 0.45
C ASN A 113 -23.88 16.01 1.54
N ILE A 114 -23.34 16.23 2.75
CA ILE A 114 -23.45 15.29 3.88
C ILE A 114 -24.92 15.02 4.25
N SER A 115 -25.82 16.01 4.08
CA SER A 115 -27.23 15.85 4.43
C SER A 115 -28.01 14.87 3.54
N GLU A 116 -27.45 14.50 2.39
CA GLU A 116 -28.08 13.59 1.42
C GLU A 116 -27.55 12.16 1.51
N ILE A 117 -26.56 11.90 2.39
CA ILE A 117 -25.97 10.58 2.56
C ILE A 117 -27.01 9.63 3.17
N PRO A 118 -27.22 8.43 2.61
CA PRO A 118 -28.08 7.43 3.23
C PRO A 118 -27.58 7.07 4.62
N GLU A 119 -28.49 6.95 5.59
CA GLU A 119 -28.14 6.51 6.94
C GLU A 119 -27.64 5.05 6.92
N LEU A 120 -26.60 4.76 7.72
CA LEU A 120 -26.11 3.40 7.91
C LEU A 120 -27.14 2.60 8.71
N LYS A 121 -27.67 1.56 8.07
CA LYS A 121 -28.58 0.59 8.66
C LYS A 121 -27.78 -0.65 9.02
N LEU A 122 -27.89 -1.08 10.28
CA LEU A 122 -27.34 -2.33 10.78
C LEU A 122 -28.47 -3.12 11.43
N ILE A 123 -28.75 -4.32 10.93
CA ILE A 123 -29.81 -5.19 11.44
C ILE A 123 -29.20 -6.52 11.83
N LEU A 124 -29.32 -6.91 13.09
CA LEU A 124 -28.86 -8.22 13.57
C LEU A 124 -30.03 -9.19 13.62
N ASN A 125 -29.93 -10.27 12.85
CA ASN A 125 -30.92 -11.33 12.77
C ASN A 125 -30.22 -12.70 12.76
N ASN A 126 -30.43 -13.48 13.81
CA ASN A 126 -30.00 -14.89 13.89
C ASN A 126 -28.57 -15.18 13.43
N GLY A 127 -27.57 -14.48 13.99
CA GLY A 127 -26.17 -14.72 13.61
C GLY A 127 -25.71 -13.97 12.35
N ILE A 128 -26.58 -13.16 11.75
CA ILE A 128 -26.34 -12.42 10.50
C ILE A 128 -26.51 -10.93 10.76
N ILE A 129 -25.53 -10.13 10.36
CA ILE A 129 -25.62 -8.68 10.34
C ILE A 129 -25.94 -8.25 8.90
N GLU A 130 -27.13 -7.72 8.68
CA GLU A 130 -27.55 -7.09 7.42
C GLU A 130 -27.18 -5.61 7.44
N HIS A 131 -26.59 -5.10 6.35
CA HIS A 131 -26.15 -3.72 6.28
C HIS A 131 -26.21 -3.11 4.87
N ASN A 132 -26.25 -1.77 4.81
CA ASN A 132 -26.22 -0.99 3.56
C ASN A 132 -24.91 -0.20 3.35
N SER A 133 -23.82 -0.53 4.07
CA SER A 133 -22.54 0.20 3.97
C SER A 133 -22.01 0.31 2.53
N HIS A 134 -22.14 -0.74 1.72
CA HIS A 134 -21.68 -0.71 0.33
C HIS A 134 -22.54 0.21 -0.56
N GLU A 135 -23.84 0.34 -0.25
CA GLU A 135 -24.70 1.31 -0.93
C GLU A 135 -24.28 2.75 -0.60
N ILE A 136 -23.90 3.01 0.65
CA ILE A 136 -23.36 4.30 1.09
C ILE A 136 -22.02 4.59 0.40
N GLU A 137 -21.11 3.61 0.35
CA GLU A 137 -19.83 3.74 -0.35
C GLU A 137 -20.03 4.09 -1.83
N LYS A 138 -20.92 3.38 -2.53
CA LYS A 138 -21.30 3.70 -3.92
C LYS A 138 -21.91 5.09 -4.06
N TRP A 139 -22.75 5.49 -3.11
CA TRP A 139 -23.34 6.82 -3.09
C TRP A 139 -22.26 7.90 -2.96
N ILE A 140 -21.30 7.74 -2.04
CA ILE A 140 -20.17 8.66 -1.85
C ILE A 140 -19.36 8.75 -3.15
N LYS A 141 -18.91 7.60 -3.70
CA LYS A 141 -18.16 7.55 -4.96
C LYS A 141 -18.85 8.32 -6.08
N ARG A 142 -20.14 8.06 -6.30
CA ARG A 142 -20.94 8.70 -7.34
C ARG A 142 -21.03 10.21 -7.15
N ASN A 143 -21.26 10.68 -5.93
CA ASN A 143 -21.44 12.10 -5.66
C ASN A 143 -20.11 12.87 -5.64
N THR A 144 -19.01 12.25 -5.17
CA THR A 144 -17.67 12.80 -5.33
C THR A 144 -17.32 13.00 -6.80
N PHE A 145 -17.59 12.00 -7.64
CA PHE A 145 -17.36 12.11 -9.08
C PHE A 145 -18.20 13.24 -9.68
N LYS A 146 -19.51 13.28 -9.40
CA LYS A 146 -20.40 14.36 -9.84
C LYS A 146 -19.89 15.75 -9.46
N SER A 147 -19.37 15.91 -8.24
CA SER A 147 -18.80 17.16 -7.76
C SER A 147 -17.56 17.58 -8.57
N VAL A 148 -16.63 16.64 -8.80
CA VAL A 148 -15.45 16.87 -9.64
C VAL A 148 -15.86 17.30 -11.05
N VAL A 149 -16.84 16.61 -11.66
CA VAL A 149 -17.37 16.97 -12.98
C VAL A 149 -17.92 18.40 -12.96
N ASN A 150 -18.75 18.75 -11.98
CA ASN A 150 -19.32 20.08 -11.86
C ASN A 150 -18.22 21.15 -11.75
N THR A 151 -17.18 20.92 -10.94
CA THR A 151 -16.03 21.83 -10.83
C THR A 151 -15.32 22.03 -12.17
N PHE A 152 -15.11 20.97 -12.95
CA PHE A 152 -14.52 21.10 -14.29
C PHE A 152 -15.42 21.89 -15.25
N MET A 153 -16.74 21.72 -15.15
CA MET A 153 -17.72 22.42 -15.98
C MET A 153 -17.80 23.93 -15.68
N GLU A 154 -17.45 24.35 -14.48
CA GLU A 154 -17.43 25.76 -14.07
C GLU A 154 -16.18 26.52 -14.57
N LEU A 155 -15.17 25.82 -15.10
CA LEU A 155 -13.95 26.44 -15.60
C LEU A 155 -14.20 27.19 -16.94
N PRO A 156 -13.91 28.50 -17.02
CA PRO A 156 -14.32 29.35 -18.14
C PRO A 156 -13.76 28.92 -19.50
N PHE A 157 -12.59 28.27 -19.52
CA PHE A 157 -11.91 27.84 -20.74
C PHE A 157 -12.39 26.49 -21.29
N LEU A 158 -13.30 25.79 -20.59
CA LEU A 158 -13.82 24.48 -21.00
C LEU A 158 -15.26 24.52 -21.52
N ARG A 159 -15.94 25.68 -21.48
CA ARG A 159 -17.32 25.83 -21.98
C ARG A 159 -17.49 25.38 -23.42
N ASP A 160 -16.53 25.70 -24.29
CA ASP A 160 -16.60 25.32 -25.71
C ASP A 160 -16.31 23.83 -25.97
N LYS A 161 -15.82 23.11 -24.95
CA LYS A 161 -15.53 21.65 -24.99
C LYS A 161 -16.43 20.83 -24.06
N GLU A 162 -17.50 21.42 -23.56
CA GLU A 162 -18.47 20.82 -22.65
C GLU A 162 -18.93 19.42 -23.12
N ASN A 163 -19.29 19.29 -24.39
CA ASN A 163 -19.77 18.02 -24.95
C ASN A 163 -18.65 16.97 -25.08
N GLU A 164 -17.41 17.36 -25.34
CA GLU A 164 -16.26 16.43 -25.41
C GLU A 164 -15.87 15.95 -24.02
N ILE A 165 -15.91 16.83 -23.03
CA ILE A 165 -15.61 16.53 -21.62
C ILE A 165 -16.72 15.66 -21.02
N LYS A 166 -18.00 15.99 -21.25
CA LYS A 166 -19.12 15.13 -20.87
C LYS A 166 -19.02 13.75 -21.53
N LYS A 167 -18.70 13.67 -22.83
CA LYS A 167 -18.47 12.38 -23.51
C LYS A 167 -17.30 11.62 -22.91
N LEU A 168 -16.17 12.26 -22.62
CA LEU A 168 -15.01 11.61 -22.00
C LEU A 168 -15.37 11.05 -20.61
N ILE A 169 -16.02 11.86 -19.78
CA ILE A 169 -16.44 11.50 -18.42
C ILE A 169 -17.49 10.39 -18.46
N GLN A 170 -18.44 10.46 -19.38
CA GLN A 170 -19.50 9.48 -19.56
C GLN A 170 -18.96 8.19 -20.16
N SER A 171 -17.99 8.26 -21.08
CA SER A 171 -17.25 7.09 -21.57
C SER A 171 -16.39 6.46 -20.48
N ILE A 172 -15.75 7.24 -19.60
CA ILE A 172 -15.01 6.70 -18.43
C ILE A 172 -15.99 6.01 -17.47
N ALA A 173 -17.14 6.62 -17.18
CA ALA A 173 -18.17 6.05 -16.31
C ALA A 173 -18.89 4.85 -16.93
N GLU A 174 -19.12 4.82 -18.25
CA GLU A 174 -19.71 3.68 -18.98
C GLU A 174 -18.71 2.54 -19.14
N ILE A 175 -17.42 2.83 -19.35
CA ILE A 175 -16.35 1.83 -19.32
C ILE A 175 -16.24 1.24 -17.90
N ASP A 176 -16.38 2.04 -16.85
CA ASP A 176 -16.40 1.58 -15.47
C ASP A 176 -17.62 0.70 -15.15
N TYR A 177 -18.81 1.11 -15.61
CA TYR A 177 -20.06 0.38 -15.41
C TYR A 177 -20.15 -0.93 -16.23
N LEU A 178 -19.72 -0.92 -17.50
CA LEU A 178 -19.78 -2.07 -18.40
C LEU A 178 -18.71 -3.14 -18.11
N ASN A 179 -17.60 -2.76 -17.47
CA ASN A 179 -16.54 -3.70 -17.12
C ASN A 179 -16.52 -4.10 -15.63
N GLU A 180 -17.50 -3.65 -14.83
CA GLU A 180 -17.46 -3.74 -13.35
C GLU A 180 -16.11 -3.27 -12.78
N THR A 181 -15.45 -2.33 -13.46
CA THR A 181 -14.14 -1.85 -13.03
C THR A 181 -14.36 -0.77 -11.99
N ASP A 182 -14.26 -1.18 -10.72
CA ASP A 182 -13.96 -0.28 -9.62
C ASP A 182 -12.77 0.58 -10.07
N THR A 183 -12.95 1.90 -9.97
CA THR A 183 -11.94 2.96 -10.22
C THR A 183 -10.64 2.74 -9.42
N PHE A 184 -10.67 1.76 -8.52
CA PHE A 184 -9.59 1.10 -7.81
C PHE A 184 -8.97 -0.11 -8.55
N SER A 185 -8.95 -0.16 -9.89
CA SER A 185 -8.20 -1.19 -10.62
C SER A 185 -6.72 -1.23 -10.24
N ASN A 186 -6.20 -0.18 -9.59
CA ASN A 186 -4.92 -0.19 -8.91
C ASN A 186 -4.95 -0.94 -7.57
N GLU A 187 -5.97 -0.80 -6.73
CA GLU A 187 -6.15 -1.62 -5.52
C GLU A 187 -6.59 -3.05 -5.84
N ILE A 188 -7.36 -3.33 -6.90
CA ILE A 188 -7.65 -4.69 -7.37
C ILE A 188 -6.43 -5.29 -8.07
N LYS A 189 -5.63 -4.53 -8.83
CA LYS A 189 -4.29 -4.99 -9.25
C LYS A 189 -3.41 -5.23 -8.04
N TYR A 190 -3.45 -4.38 -7.03
CA TYR A 190 -2.68 -4.54 -5.81
C TYR A 190 -3.17 -5.72 -4.98
N LEU A 191 -4.48 -5.98 -4.91
CA LEU A 191 -5.11 -7.13 -4.26
C LEU A 191 -4.93 -8.40 -5.08
N ASN A 192 -4.91 -8.35 -6.41
CA ASN A 192 -4.55 -9.47 -7.29
C ASN A 192 -3.04 -9.73 -7.28
N THR A 193 -2.22 -8.70 -7.09
CA THR A 193 -0.77 -8.82 -6.84
C THR A 193 -0.55 -9.41 -5.45
N ILE A 194 -1.30 -8.99 -4.44
CA ILE A 194 -1.28 -9.56 -3.09
C ILE A 194 -1.83 -11.00 -3.12
N LYS A 195 -2.89 -11.29 -3.87
CA LYS A 195 -3.50 -12.62 -4.01
C LYS A 195 -2.62 -13.58 -4.81
N HIS A 196 -1.98 -13.13 -5.91
CA HIS A 196 -0.95 -13.91 -6.62
C HIS A 196 0.29 -14.13 -5.74
N ASN A 197 0.70 -13.13 -4.94
CA ASN A 197 1.81 -13.29 -3.99
C ASN A 197 1.43 -14.06 -2.70
N LEU A 198 0.14 -14.24 -2.41
CA LEU A 198 -0.37 -15.01 -1.28
C LEU A 198 -0.66 -16.47 -1.66
N PHE A 199 -0.90 -16.78 -2.94
CA PHE A 199 -1.37 -18.12 -3.35
C PHE A 199 -0.67 -18.74 -4.58
N GLU A 200 0.35 -18.12 -5.18
CA GLU A 200 1.28 -18.91 -6.00
C GLU A 200 2.16 -19.75 -5.09
N GLN A 201 1.82 -21.05 -5.07
CA GLN A 201 2.57 -22.13 -4.47
C GLN A 201 4.03 -22.10 -4.95
N ILE A 202 4.91 -21.50 -4.15
CA ILE A 202 6.32 -21.88 -4.13
C ILE A 202 6.44 -22.96 -3.05
N PRO A 203 6.91 -24.18 -3.37
CA PRO A 203 7.09 -25.22 -2.38
C PRO A 203 8.20 -24.85 -1.38
N LEU A 204 7.92 -25.15 -0.10
CA LEU A 204 8.84 -25.34 1.03
C LEU A 204 9.85 -24.23 1.36
N SER A 205 9.69 -23.58 2.51
CA SER A 205 10.46 -23.85 3.75
C SER A 205 10.28 -22.73 4.79
N THR A 206 10.37 -23.12 6.06
CA THR A 206 10.26 -22.29 7.27
C THR A 206 11.09 -21.00 7.23
N PRO A 207 10.69 -19.93 7.93
CA PRO A 207 11.40 -18.67 7.93
C PRO A 207 12.73 -18.82 8.68
N ASN A 208 13.83 -18.82 7.93
CA ASN A 208 15.16 -18.56 8.47
C ASN A 208 15.41 -17.04 8.47
N PRO A 209 16.09 -16.49 9.48
CA PRO A 209 16.41 -15.07 9.51
C PRO A 209 17.41 -14.74 8.39
N GLU A 210 17.18 -13.60 7.73
CA GLU A 210 18.05 -12.93 6.76
C GLU A 210 18.24 -13.58 5.37
N ASN A 211 17.40 -13.19 4.41
CA ASN A 211 17.82 -13.13 3.02
C ASN A 211 17.96 -11.67 2.59
N GLU A 212 19.01 -11.00 3.05
CA GLU A 212 19.41 -9.69 2.52
C GLU A 212 19.60 -9.71 1.00
N GLU A 213 19.90 -10.88 0.44
CA GLU A 213 20.09 -11.17 -0.98
C GLU A 213 18.90 -10.77 -1.86
N ASN A 214 17.69 -10.88 -1.32
CA ASN A 214 16.46 -10.54 -2.03
C ASN A 214 16.17 -9.04 -2.03
N LYS A 215 16.86 -8.25 -1.20
CA LYS A 215 16.65 -6.81 -1.12
C LYS A 215 17.26 -6.12 -2.34
N MET A 216 16.54 -5.12 -2.85
CA MET A 216 16.88 -4.42 -4.08
C MET A 216 18.29 -3.81 -4.09
N TYR A 217 18.72 -3.22 -2.97
CA TYR A 217 20.07 -2.65 -2.84
C TYR A 217 21.16 -3.71 -2.96
N PHE A 218 20.89 -4.92 -2.49
CA PHE A 218 21.83 -6.03 -2.54
C PHE A 218 21.99 -6.52 -3.98
N LYS A 219 20.87 -6.65 -4.72
CA LYS A 219 20.89 -7.00 -6.14
C LYS A 219 21.71 -6.01 -6.96
N VAL A 220 21.47 -4.71 -6.80
CA VAL A 220 22.26 -3.67 -7.49
C VAL A 220 23.73 -3.75 -7.10
N GLY A 221 24.01 -3.96 -5.82
CA GLY A 221 25.36 -4.04 -5.30
C GLY A 221 26.15 -5.24 -5.77
N LEU A 222 25.49 -6.39 -5.88
CA LEU A 222 26.09 -7.59 -6.44
C LEU A 222 26.47 -7.38 -7.91
N LEU A 223 25.68 -6.64 -8.69
CA LEU A 223 26.02 -6.32 -10.09
C LEU A 223 27.26 -5.42 -10.18
N PHE A 224 27.42 -4.45 -9.28
CA PHE A 224 28.64 -3.65 -9.18
C PHE A 224 29.84 -4.50 -8.73
N ALA A 225 29.66 -5.32 -7.70
CA ALA A 225 30.70 -6.21 -7.19
C ALA A 225 31.16 -7.22 -8.27
N GLN A 226 30.26 -7.70 -9.12
CA GLN A 226 30.57 -8.62 -10.22
C GLN A 226 31.07 -7.92 -11.49
N LYS A 227 31.23 -6.59 -11.48
CA LYS A 227 31.52 -5.77 -12.67
C LYS A 227 30.53 -5.94 -13.83
N LYS A 228 29.31 -6.41 -13.54
CA LYS A 228 28.27 -6.55 -14.56
C LYS A 228 27.71 -5.20 -14.97
N ILE A 229 27.71 -4.23 -14.05
CA ILE A 229 27.38 -2.83 -14.36
C ILE A 229 28.55 -1.92 -14.06
N PHE A 230 28.83 -0.99 -14.97
CA PHE A 230 29.88 0.01 -14.82
C PHE A 230 29.63 1.19 -15.76
N SER A 231 30.34 2.30 -15.54
CA SER A 231 30.35 3.43 -16.46
C SER A 231 31.69 3.49 -17.21
N LYS A 232 31.67 3.93 -18.47
CA LYS A 232 32.86 4.14 -19.29
C LYS A 232 32.82 5.51 -19.94
N ILE A 233 33.97 6.19 -19.98
CA ILE A 233 34.11 7.46 -20.69
C ILE A 233 34.46 7.16 -22.15
N VAL A 234 33.60 7.60 -23.07
CA VAL A 234 33.81 7.52 -24.51
C VAL A 234 34.12 8.92 -25.03
N VAL A 235 35.26 9.06 -25.72
CA VAL A 235 35.68 10.32 -26.35
C VAL A 235 35.27 10.29 -27.82
N LYS A 236 34.40 11.22 -28.22
CA LYS A 236 34.00 11.42 -29.62
C LYS A 236 34.19 12.89 -29.96
N ASP A 237 34.96 13.19 -31.00
CA ASP A 237 35.18 14.56 -31.49
C ASP A 237 35.62 15.55 -30.41
N LYS A 238 36.55 15.15 -29.53
CA LYS A 238 37.04 15.89 -28.34
C LYS A 238 36.03 16.07 -27.19
N TYR A 239 34.79 15.59 -27.33
CA TYR A 239 33.81 15.58 -26.24
C TYR A 239 33.86 14.27 -25.45
N LYS A 240 33.92 14.37 -24.13
CA LYS A 240 33.83 13.24 -23.21
C LYS A 240 32.35 12.96 -22.91
N THR A 241 31.89 11.75 -23.22
CA THR A 241 30.54 11.29 -22.85
C THR A 241 30.63 10.05 -21.99
N THR A 242 29.85 10.01 -20.91
CA THR A 242 29.76 8.82 -20.05
C THR A 242 28.71 7.88 -20.61
N LYS A 243 29.09 6.64 -20.89
CA LYS A 243 28.17 5.55 -21.24
C LYS A 243 28.06 4.58 -20.07
N TYR A 244 26.92 3.92 -19.98
CA TYR A 244 26.61 2.97 -18.92
C TYR A 244 26.52 1.58 -19.55
N CYS A 245 27.13 0.59 -18.93
CA CYS A 245 27.22 -0.75 -19.50
C CYS A 245 26.55 -1.77 -18.59
N TYR A 246 25.88 -2.75 -19.21
CA TYR A 246 25.53 -4.01 -18.57
C TYR A 246 26.10 -5.15 -19.40
N ILE A 247 27.13 -5.82 -18.89
CA ILE A 247 27.87 -6.85 -19.64
C ILE A 247 28.32 -6.27 -21.01
N ASP A 248 27.72 -6.72 -22.11
CA ASP A 248 28.08 -6.31 -23.48
C ASP A 248 27.17 -5.19 -24.04
N GLU A 249 26.09 -4.83 -23.33
CA GLU A 249 25.14 -3.82 -23.76
C GLU A 249 25.54 -2.41 -23.28
N VAL A 250 25.28 -1.40 -24.13
CA VAL A 250 25.65 0.00 -23.87
C VAL A 250 24.42 0.89 -23.88
N PHE A 251 24.29 1.71 -22.84
CA PHE A 251 23.19 2.63 -22.61
C PHE A 251 23.72 4.07 -22.51
N ASP A 252 22.93 5.02 -23.02
CA ASP A 252 23.32 6.44 -23.06
C ASP A 252 23.16 7.12 -21.70
N ASN A 253 22.26 6.61 -20.85
CA ASN A 253 21.99 7.18 -19.55
C ASN A 253 21.54 6.12 -18.52
N PRO A 254 21.64 6.41 -17.21
CA PRO A 254 21.26 5.48 -16.16
C PRO A 254 19.80 5.05 -16.22
N SER A 255 18.92 5.86 -16.80
CA SER A 255 17.47 5.58 -16.88
C SER A 255 17.17 4.46 -17.87
N GLN A 256 17.90 4.40 -18.99
CA GLN A 256 17.78 3.31 -19.96
C GLN A 256 18.28 2.01 -19.34
N LEU A 257 19.46 2.04 -18.70
CA LEU A 257 20.01 0.90 -17.98
C LEU A 257 19.06 0.42 -16.86
N SER A 258 18.48 1.34 -16.09
CA SER A 258 17.56 0.98 -15.01
C SER A 258 16.28 0.31 -15.52
N LYS A 259 15.76 0.77 -16.68
CA LYS A 259 14.61 0.13 -17.32
C LYS A 259 14.96 -1.27 -17.83
N HIS A 260 16.13 -1.44 -18.46
CA HIS A 260 16.59 -2.74 -18.94
C HIS A 260 16.74 -3.76 -17.80
N LEU A 261 17.31 -3.34 -16.68
CA LEU A 261 17.52 -4.22 -15.53
C LEU A 261 16.28 -4.41 -14.63
N ASN A 262 15.17 -3.71 -14.91
CA ASN A 262 14.01 -3.61 -14.01
C ASN A 262 14.40 -3.17 -12.58
N LEU A 263 15.27 -2.15 -12.48
CA LEU A 263 15.81 -1.61 -11.23
C LEU A 263 15.40 -0.14 -11.03
N THR A 264 15.57 0.38 -9.81
CA THR A 264 15.22 1.75 -9.44
C THR A 264 16.26 2.69 -10.03
N ARG A 265 15.79 3.60 -10.88
CA ARG A 265 16.58 4.67 -11.49
C ARG A 265 17.37 5.47 -10.46
N GLN A 266 16.72 5.90 -9.37
CA GLN A 266 17.35 6.73 -8.34
C GLN A 266 18.56 6.03 -7.70
N TYR A 267 18.41 4.75 -7.36
CA TYR A 267 19.46 3.98 -6.69
C TYR A 267 20.68 3.77 -7.61
N ILE A 268 20.45 3.43 -8.89
CA ILE A 268 21.51 3.30 -9.89
C ILE A 268 22.21 4.64 -10.11
N ASN A 269 21.43 5.72 -10.26
CA ASN A 269 21.96 7.05 -10.54
C ASN A 269 22.84 7.58 -9.39
N ASP A 270 22.37 7.44 -8.15
CA ASP A 270 23.12 7.89 -6.96
C ASP A 270 24.43 7.10 -6.78
N SER A 271 24.41 5.80 -7.12
CA SER A 271 25.59 4.93 -7.05
C SER A 271 26.65 5.31 -8.09
N PHE A 272 26.27 5.77 -9.29
CA PHE A 272 27.22 6.26 -10.29
C PHE A 272 27.74 7.67 -10.03
N ASN A 273 26.90 8.55 -9.46
CA ASN A 273 27.23 9.97 -9.31
C ASN A 273 27.96 10.29 -7.99
N ASN A 274 28.36 9.29 -7.21
CA ASN A 274 28.96 9.48 -5.87
C ASN A 274 28.14 10.44 -4.98
N ALA A 275 26.81 10.41 -5.12
CA ALA A 275 25.94 11.35 -4.43
C ALA A 275 25.99 11.12 -2.90
N ASN A 276 25.86 12.19 -2.11
CA ASN A 276 25.82 12.10 -0.65
C ASN A 276 24.41 11.77 -0.14
N THR A 277 23.87 10.62 -0.56
CA THR A 277 22.51 10.17 -0.22
C THR A 277 22.53 8.86 0.54
N LYS A 278 21.43 8.56 1.25
CA LYS A 278 21.23 7.25 1.90
C LYS A 278 21.05 6.09 0.90
N HIS A 279 20.88 6.39 -0.39
CA HIS A 279 20.69 5.41 -1.46
C HIS A 279 21.99 5.07 -2.20
N ASN A 280 23.10 5.74 -1.88
CA ASN A 280 24.39 5.42 -2.46
C ASN A 280 24.98 4.17 -1.79
N ILE A 281 25.14 3.10 -2.58
CA ILE A 281 25.72 1.85 -2.12
C ILE A 281 27.11 2.02 -1.50
N PHE A 282 27.92 2.93 -2.05
CA PHE A 282 29.29 3.17 -1.61
C PHE A 282 29.38 4.01 -0.33
N LYS A 283 28.25 4.37 0.29
CA LYS A 283 28.21 5.08 1.58
C LYS A 283 27.73 4.20 2.73
N ASN A 284 27.05 3.09 2.44
CA ASN A 284 26.48 2.23 3.47
C ASN A 284 27.41 1.04 3.77
N PHE A 285 28.20 1.20 4.83
CA PHE A 285 29.15 0.17 5.30
C PHE A 285 28.50 -1.21 5.52
N LYS A 286 27.32 -1.26 6.15
CA LYS A 286 26.63 -2.54 6.42
C LYS A 286 26.27 -3.23 5.11
N GLN A 287 25.76 -2.49 4.14
CA GLN A 287 25.38 -3.04 2.84
C GLN A 287 26.59 -3.56 2.06
N LEU A 288 27.67 -2.77 1.97
CA LEU A 288 28.90 -3.21 1.31
C LEU A 288 29.50 -4.45 1.96
N LYS A 289 29.55 -4.48 3.30
CA LYS A 289 30.01 -5.64 4.05
C LYS A 289 29.19 -6.88 3.69
N ASN A 290 27.87 -6.78 3.73
CA ASN A 290 26.99 -7.92 3.46
C ASN A 290 27.15 -8.44 2.02
N ILE A 291 27.36 -7.55 1.04
CA ILE A 291 27.62 -7.94 -0.35
C ILE A 291 28.98 -8.64 -0.49
N ILE A 292 30.02 -8.14 0.17
CA ILE A 292 31.36 -8.73 0.16
C ILE A 292 31.36 -10.08 0.87
N ASP A 293 30.75 -10.18 2.05
CA ASP A 293 30.60 -11.42 2.80
C ASP A 293 29.88 -12.48 1.96
N TYR A 294 28.83 -12.08 1.24
CA TYR A 294 28.15 -12.96 0.30
C TYR A 294 29.03 -13.40 -0.88
N CYS A 295 29.75 -12.46 -1.50
CA CYS A 295 30.64 -12.80 -2.61
C CYS A 295 31.74 -13.77 -2.17
N ASN A 296 32.32 -13.55 -1.00
CA ASN A 296 33.32 -14.43 -0.41
C ASN A 296 32.74 -15.81 -0.10
N LYS A 297 31.58 -15.87 0.56
CA LYS A 297 30.88 -17.12 0.91
C LYS A 297 30.55 -17.96 -0.33
N ASN A 298 30.20 -17.31 -1.45
CA ASN A 298 29.81 -17.97 -2.69
C ASN A 298 30.93 -18.01 -3.74
N THR A 299 32.18 -17.70 -3.36
CA THR A 299 33.35 -17.70 -4.27
C THR A 299 33.15 -16.86 -5.55
N ILE A 300 32.41 -15.76 -5.44
CA ILE A 300 32.18 -14.79 -6.52
C ILE A 300 33.38 -13.86 -6.59
N THR A 301 33.97 -13.71 -7.78
CA THR A 301 35.04 -12.73 -8.01
C THR A 301 34.50 -11.31 -7.86
N ILE A 302 35.16 -10.52 -7.00
CA ILE A 302 34.79 -9.13 -6.69
C ILE A 302 35.67 -8.17 -7.51
N ASP A 303 35.05 -7.18 -8.14
CA ASP A 303 35.76 -6.12 -8.86
C ASP A 303 36.68 -5.31 -7.92
N PRO A 304 37.93 -5.05 -8.32
CA PRO A 304 38.89 -4.31 -7.49
C PRO A 304 38.41 -2.92 -7.07
N GLU A 305 37.66 -2.20 -7.90
CA GLU A 305 37.15 -0.87 -7.56
C GLU A 305 36.12 -0.97 -6.42
N PHE A 306 35.25 -1.98 -6.49
CA PHE A 306 34.25 -2.24 -5.46
C PHE A 306 34.91 -2.63 -4.13
N SER A 307 35.92 -3.50 -4.16
CA SER A 307 36.68 -3.93 -2.98
C SER A 307 37.46 -2.77 -2.34
N ASN A 308 38.08 -1.91 -3.16
CA ASN A 308 38.83 -0.76 -2.67
C ASN A 308 37.91 0.25 -1.95
N LYS A 309 36.71 0.51 -2.48
CA LYS A 309 35.72 1.41 -1.83
C LYS A 309 35.28 0.89 -0.46
N TYR A 310 35.18 -0.42 -0.27
CA TYR A 310 34.91 -1.00 1.04
C TYR A 310 36.09 -0.84 2.00
N SER A 311 37.31 -1.09 1.53
CA SER A 311 38.54 -0.98 2.33
C SER A 311 38.73 0.45 2.86
N ILE A 312 38.56 1.46 2.01
CA ILE A 312 38.63 2.88 2.39
C ILE A 312 37.58 3.23 3.47
N LEU A 313 36.38 2.63 3.43
CA LEU A 313 35.35 2.88 4.44
C LEU A 313 35.65 2.21 5.79
N ILE A 314 36.41 1.11 5.80
CA ILE A 314 36.90 0.50 7.03
C ILE A 314 37.94 1.43 7.68
N GLU A 315 38.92 1.89 6.92
CA GLU A 315 40.00 2.74 7.40
C GLU A 315 39.48 4.07 7.99
N ASN A 316 38.46 4.68 7.37
CA ASN A 316 37.86 5.92 7.87
C ASN A 316 36.97 5.76 9.12
N LYS A 317 36.70 4.53 9.58
CA LYS A 317 35.87 4.24 10.76
C LYS A 317 36.67 3.75 11.98
N GLN A 318 37.96 3.51 11.82
CA GLN A 318 38.90 3.19 12.90
C GLN A 318 39.48 4.48 13.50
#